data_AF-A0A355GVW8-F1
#
_entry.id   AF-A0A355GVW8-F1
#
_cell.length_a   1.000
_cell.length_b   1.000
_cell.length_c   1.000
_cell.angle_alpha   90.00
_cell.angle_beta   90.00
_cell.angle_gamma   90.00
#
_symmetry.space_group_name_H-M   'P 1'
#
loop_
_entity.id
_entity.type
_entity.pdbx_description
1 polymer ?
#
loop_
_entity_poly.entity_id
_entity_poly.type
_entity_poly.pdbx_seq_one_letter_code
_entity_poly.pdbx_strand_id
1 'polypeptide(L)'
;MWFLVFIVWIVLTVVACKCARDRGRSPGKWLVFCLFITPIIALIAIFCSKNLKEEEEKKKDDMLRARVGEREFSRSLNDLSTLRQQNVINNTEFSQKKIDLINNLYYKGISDSPESFLVALVPFKDNGVLNSQDMEMIKGILYRSPEYYSN
;
A
#
# COMPACT_ATOMS: atom_id res chain seq x y z
N MET A 1 -27.73 -14.28 42.78
CA MET A 1 -26.26 -14.48 42.60
C MET A 1 -25.90 -14.82 41.15
N TRP A 2 -26.45 -15.89 40.58
CA TRP A 2 -26.17 -16.34 39.20
C TRP A 2 -26.46 -15.29 38.09
N PHE A 3 -27.53 -14.51 38.24
CA PHE A 3 -27.89 -13.47 37.27
C PHE A 3 -26.83 -12.36 37.15
N LEU A 4 -26.22 -11.94 38.27
CA LEU A 4 -25.15 -10.94 38.27
C LEU A 4 -23.88 -11.48 37.61
N VAL A 5 -23.54 -12.74 37.86
CA VAL A 5 -22.40 -13.42 37.23
C VAL A 5 -22.57 -13.47 35.71
N PHE A 6 -23.78 -13.76 35.24
CA PHE A 6 -24.11 -13.78 33.81
C PHE A 6 -23.99 -12.40 33.16
N ILE A 7 -24.46 -11.33 33.82
CA ILE A 7 -24.32 -9.95 33.33
C ILE A 7 -22.84 -9.56 33.22
N VAL A 8 -22.03 -9.83 34.26
CA VAL A 8 -20.60 -9.53 34.24
C VAL A 8 -19.89 -10.28 33.12
N TRP A 9 -20.26 -11.53 32.89
CA TRP A 9 -19.71 -12.35 31.80
C TRP A 9 -20.04 -11.79 30.40
N ILE A 10 -21.28 -11.33 30.18
CA ILE A 10 -21.67 -10.68 28.92
C ILE A 10 -20.86 -9.40 28.72
N VAL A 11 -20.75 -8.55 29.75
CA VAL A 11 -20.00 -7.29 29.67
C VAL A 11 -18.54 -7.55 29.30
N LEU A 12 -17.89 -8.52 29.97
CA LEU A 12 -16.49 -8.89 29.66
C LEU A 12 -16.33 -9.41 28.23
N THR A 13 -17.29 -10.19 27.73
CA THR A 13 -17.29 -10.68 26.35
C THR A 13 -17.40 -9.56 25.33
N VAL A 14 -18.26 -8.57 25.60
CA VAL A 14 -18.41 -7.38 24.74
C VAL A 14 -17.12 -6.56 24.73
N VAL A 15 -16.48 -6.37 25.89
CA VAL A 15 -15.20 -5.65 26.00
C VAL A 15 -14.10 -6.37 25.23
N ALA A 16 -13.98 -7.70 25.41
CA ALA A 16 -13.01 -8.51 24.66
C ALA A 16 -13.21 -8.39 23.13
N CYS A 17 -14.47 -8.47 22.67
CA CYS A 17 -14.80 -8.32 21.25
C CYS A 17 -14.46 -6.92 20.71
N LYS A 18 -14.70 -5.86 21.51
CA LYS A 18 -14.31 -4.49 21.15
C LYS A 18 -12.81 -4.35 21.04
N CYS A 19 -12.05 -4.80 22.03
CA CYS A 19 -10.58 -4.76 21.99
C CYS A 19 -9.99 -5.56 20.82
N ALA A 20 -10.59 -6.70 20.47
CA ALA A 20 -10.19 -7.47 19.29
C ALA A 20 -10.41 -6.69 17.99
N ARG A 21 -11.56 -6.03 17.84
CA ARG A 21 -11.88 -5.19 16.68
C ARG A 21 -10.93 -4.00 16.57
N ASP A 22 -10.61 -3.37 17.69
CA ASP A 22 -9.71 -2.21 17.72
C ASP A 22 -8.30 -2.58 17.26
N ARG A 23 -7.84 -3.81 17.58
CA ARG A 23 -6.55 -4.36 17.11
C ARG A 23 -6.60 -5.03 15.73
N GLY A 24 -7.70 -4.88 14.98
CA GLY A 24 -7.81 -5.36 13.58
C GLY A 24 -8.21 -6.82 13.42
N ARG A 25 -8.77 -7.44 14.45
CA ARG A 25 -9.20 -8.86 14.39
C ARG A 25 -10.70 -8.99 14.21
N SER A 26 -11.10 -10.11 13.61
CA SER A 26 -12.52 -10.42 13.38
C SER A 26 -13.26 -10.60 14.71
N PRO A 27 -14.23 -9.74 15.05
CA PRO A 27 -14.96 -9.81 16.32
C PRO A 27 -15.78 -11.10 16.43
N GLY A 28 -16.26 -11.66 15.32
CA GLY A 28 -17.03 -12.92 15.31
C GLY A 28 -16.20 -14.12 15.79
N LYS A 29 -14.93 -14.21 15.37
CA LYS A 29 -14.03 -15.29 15.83
C LYS A 29 -13.73 -15.17 17.32
N TRP A 30 -13.56 -13.94 17.82
CA TRP A 30 -13.30 -13.68 19.24
C TRP A 30 -14.53 -13.87 20.13
N LEU A 31 -15.74 -13.64 19.61
CA LEU A 31 -16.98 -13.95 20.32
C LEU A 31 -17.11 -15.46 20.56
N VAL A 32 -16.89 -16.27 19.52
CA VAL A 32 -16.88 -17.73 19.65
C VAL A 32 -15.79 -18.16 20.64
N PHE A 33 -14.59 -17.58 20.55
CA PHE A 33 -13.51 -17.87 21.49
C PHE A 33 -13.87 -17.56 22.96
N CYS A 34 -14.54 -16.43 23.23
CA CYS A 34 -15.00 -16.08 24.58
C CYS A 34 -16.03 -17.07 25.13
N LEU A 35 -16.89 -17.62 24.25
CA LEU A 35 -17.92 -18.60 24.61
C LEU A 35 -17.31 -19.96 25.01
N PHE A 36 -16.17 -20.36 24.41
CA PHE A 36 -15.51 -21.62 24.68
C PHE A 36 -14.42 -21.57 25.78
N ILE A 37 -13.61 -20.50 25.82
CA ILE A 37 -12.37 -20.45 26.66
C ILE A 37 -12.46 -19.41 27.79
N THR A 38 -13.59 -18.71 27.94
CA THR A 38 -13.83 -17.57 28.85
C THR A 38 -13.30 -16.23 28.33
N PRO A 39 -14.03 -15.13 28.58
CA PRO A 39 -13.66 -13.79 28.11
C PRO A 39 -12.40 -13.23 28.78
N ILE A 40 -12.02 -13.72 29.96
CA ILE A 40 -10.79 -13.27 30.67
C ILE A 40 -9.55 -13.75 29.91
N ILE A 41 -9.50 -15.03 29.54
CA ILE A 41 -8.38 -15.59 28.77
C ILE A 41 -8.33 -14.95 27.38
N ALA A 42 -9.49 -14.68 26.77
CA ALA A 42 -9.58 -13.97 25.50
C ALA A 42 -8.96 -12.56 25.57
N LEU A 43 -9.25 -11.81 26.63
CA LEU A 43 -8.64 -10.49 26.86
C LEU A 43 -7.12 -10.58 26.97
N ILE A 44 -6.60 -11.48 27.80
CA ILE A 44 -5.15 -11.67 27.97
C ILE A 44 -4.49 -12.01 26.62
N ALA A 45 -5.09 -12.91 25.85
CA ALA A 45 -4.60 -13.27 24.51
C ALA A 45 -4.61 -12.08 23.54
N ILE A 46 -5.61 -11.18 23.60
CA ILE A 46 -5.63 -9.95 22.82
C ILE A 46 -4.49 -9.03 23.25
N PHE A 47 -4.29 -8.83 24.56
CA PHE A 47 -3.27 -7.92 25.08
C PHE A 47 -1.84 -8.38 24.75
N CYS A 48 -1.53 -9.67 24.89
CA CYS A 48 -0.21 -10.25 24.58
C CYS A 48 0.13 -10.30 23.10
N SER A 49 -0.80 -9.93 22.23
CA SER A 49 -0.69 -10.18 20.81
C SER A 49 -0.60 -8.87 20.03
N LYS A 50 0.07 -8.94 18.87
CA LYS A 50 0.38 -7.77 18.05
C LYS A 50 -0.87 -7.03 17.58
N ASN A 51 -0.74 -5.71 17.50
CA ASN A 51 -1.73 -4.82 16.93
C ASN A 51 -1.64 -4.90 15.39
N LEU A 52 -2.58 -5.63 14.77
CA LEU A 52 -2.52 -5.89 13.34
C LEU A 52 -2.85 -4.64 12.51
N LYS A 53 -3.69 -3.73 13.03
CA LYS A 53 -3.95 -2.47 12.33
C LYS A 53 -2.70 -1.61 12.24
N GLU A 54 -1.95 -1.53 13.32
CA GLU A 54 -0.73 -0.73 13.38
C GLU A 54 0.39 -1.33 12.52
N GLU A 55 0.51 -2.66 12.45
CA GLU A 55 1.42 -3.31 11.48
C GLU A 55 0.94 -3.12 10.02
N GLU A 56 -0.36 -3.19 9.74
CA GLU A 56 -0.89 -2.93 8.38
C GLU A 56 -0.71 -1.46 7.96
N GLU A 57 -0.95 -0.52 8.86
CA GLU A 57 -0.71 0.91 8.62
C GLU A 57 0.76 1.19 8.43
N LYS A 58 1.63 0.65 9.29
CA LYS A 58 3.08 0.80 9.14
C LYS A 58 3.60 0.15 7.87
N LYS A 59 3.09 -1.01 7.49
CA LYS A 59 3.47 -1.67 6.24
C LYS A 59 2.97 -0.92 5.01
N LYS A 60 1.77 -0.31 5.07
CA LYS A 60 1.29 0.61 4.03
C LYS A 60 2.14 1.86 3.97
N ASP A 61 2.52 2.43 5.11
CA ASP A 61 3.37 3.62 5.20
C ASP A 61 4.78 3.32 4.68
N ASP A 62 5.37 2.17 5.02
CA ASP A 62 6.65 1.70 4.48
C ASP A 62 6.58 1.44 2.97
N MET A 63 5.45 0.91 2.47
CA MET A 63 5.22 0.67 1.04
C MET A 63 4.95 1.97 0.26
N LEU A 64 4.41 3.00 0.93
CA LEU A 64 4.28 4.38 0.43
C LEU A 64 5.62 5.14 0.48
N ARG A 65 6.48 4.84 1.45
CA ARG A 65 7.82 5.42 1.60
C ARG A 65 8.88 4.82 0.68
N ALA A 66 8.60 3.69 0.04
CA ALA A 66 9.46 3.11 -0.97
C ALA A 66 9.42 3.96 -2.25
N ARG A 67 10.14 5.08 -2.23
CA ARG A 67 10.30 5.98 -3.38
C ARG A 67 10.76 5.20 -4.62
N VAL A 68 10.28 5.61 -5.79
CA VAL A 68 10.63 4.97 -7.04
C VAL A 68 11.97 5.50 -7.53
N GLY A 69 12.92 4.61 -7.76
CA GLY A 69 14.18 4.95 -8.41
C GLY A 69 14.09 4.89 -9.93
N GLU A 70 14.92 5.66 -10.61
CA GLU A 70 15.05 5.70 -12.08
C GLU A 70 15.25 4.30 -12.65
N ARG A 71 16.09 3.47 -12.00
CA ARG A 71 16.38 2.10 -12.44
C ARG A 71 15.17 1.17 -12.36
N GLU A 72 14.38 1.28 -11.29
CA GLU A 72 13.17 0.47 -11.12
C GLU A 72 12.10 0.86 -12.14
N PHE A 73 11.93 2.16 -12.37
CA PHE A 73 10.97 2.67 -13.33
C PHE A 73 11.36 2.33 -14.78
N SER A 74 12.62 2.54 -15.16
CA SER A 74 13.14 2.16 -16.48
C SER A 74 13.05 0.65 -16.71
N ARG A 75 13.33 -0.18 -15.71
CA ARG A 75 13.13 -1.63 -15.80
C ARG A 75 11.66 -1.97 -16.07
N SER A 76 10.75 -1.38 -15.31
CA SER A 76 9.31 -1.61 -15.46
C SER A 76 8.80 -1.20 -16.85
N LEU A 77 9.28 -0.08 -17.39
CA LEU A 77 8.98 0.34 -18.76
C LEU A 77 9.56 -0.62 -19.80
N ASN A 78 10.78 -1.10 -19.59
CA ASN A 78 11.41 -2.04 -20.51
C ASN A 78 10.66 -3.37 -20.53
N ASP A 79 10.31 -3.91 -19.37
CA ASP A 79 9.51 -5.14 -19.24
C ASP A 79 8.16 -4.97 -19.93
N LEU A 80 7.48 -3.83 -19.69
CA LEU A 80 6.21 -3.53 -20.33
C LEU A 80 6.33 -3.44 -21.86
N SER A 81 7.41 -2.82 -22.36
CA SER A 81 7.69 -2.72 -23.79
C SER A 81 7.98 -4.10 -24.41
N THR A 82 8.68 -4.97 -23.68
CA THR A 82 9.00 -6.34 -24.09
C THR A 82 7.74 -7.19 -24.19
N LEU A 83 6.84 -7.10 -23.21
CA LEU A 83 5.55 -7.81 -23.23
C LEU A 83 4.70 -7.40 -24.44
N ARG A 84 4.70 -6.11 -24.79
CA ARG A 84 4.01 -5.61 -25.99
C ARG A 84 4.67 -6.13 -27.26
N GLN A 85 5.99 -6.06 -27.36
CA GLN A 85 6.74 -6.55 -28.54
C GLN A 85 6.53 -8.05 -28.78
N GLN A 86 6.41 -8.83 -27.70
CA GLN A 86 6.13 -10.26 -27.76
C GLN A 86 4.64 -10.59 -27.97
N ASN A 87 3.79 -9.58 -28.20
CA ASN A 87 2.32 -9.72 -28.32
C ASN A 87 1.66 -10.44 -27.12
N VAL A 88 2.29 -10.42 -25.94
CA VAL A 88 1.73 -10.98 -24.70
C VAL A 88 0.60 -10.08 -24.18
N ILE A 89 0.73 -8.78 -24.39
CA ILE A 89 -0.28 -7.77 -24.07
C ILE A 89 -0.63 -6.96 -25.31
N ASN A 90 -1.86 -6.47 -25.36
CA ASN A 90 -2.30 -5.60 -26.46
C ASN A 90 -2.02 -4.10 -26.18
N ASN A 91 -2.29 -3.24 -27.16
CA ASN A 91 -2.04 -1.78 -27.05
C ASN A 91 -2.87 -1.09 -25.96
N THR A 92 -4.08 -1.58 -25.69
CA THR A 92 -4.95 -1.03 -24.65
C THR A 92 -4.41 -1.36 -23.26
N GLU A 93 -4.04 -2.63 -23.03
CA GLU A 93 -3.42 -3.10 -21.78
C GLU A 93 -2.08 -2.43 -21.54
N PHE A 94 -1.28 -2.26 -22.59
CA PHE A 94 -0.02 -1.53 -22.53
C PHE A 94 -0.24 -0.08 -22.08
N SER A 95 -1.22 0.61 -22.68
CA SER A 95 -1.53 2.01 -22.34
C SER A 95 -2.01 2.14 -20.90
N GLN A 96 -2.87 1.23 -20.44
CA GLN A 96 -3.35 1.22 -19.06
C GLN A 96 -2.21 1.00 -18.06
N LYS A 97 -1.39 -0.04 -18.27
CA LYS A 97 -0.25 -0.34 -17.39
C LYS A 97 0.80 0.78 -17.36
N LYS A 98 0.99 1.48 -18.48
CA LYS A 98 1.86 2.66 -18.54
C LYS A 98 1.31 3.80 -17.66
N ILE A 99 0.01 4.08 -17.76
CA ILE A 99 -0.66 5.07 -16.90
C ILE A 99 -0.54 4.65 -15.43
N ASP A 100 -0.72 3.37 -15.12
CA ASP A 100 -0.58 2.85 -13.76
C ASP A 100 0.85 3.05 -13.22
N LEU A 101 1.89 2.86 -14.05
CA LEU A 101 3.28 3.14 -13.67
C LEU A 101 3.49 4.63 -13.36
N ILE A 102 2.95 5.53 -14.19
CA ILE A 102 3.05 6.98 -13.96
C ILE A 102 2.29 7.39 -12.69
N ASN A 103 1.10 6.83 -12.46
CA ASN A 103 0.35 7.05 -11.23
C ASN A 103 1.09 6.52 -10.00
N ASN A 104 1.78 5.38 -10.12
CA ASN A 104 2.63 4.86 -9.05
C ASN A 104 3.72 5.88 -8.67
N LEU A 105 4.32 6.51 -9.67
CA LEU A 105 5.28 7.61 -9.48
C LEU A 105 4.64 8.79 -8.72
N TYR A 106 3.42 9.18 -9.07
CA TYR A 106 2.68 10.25 -8.41
C TYR A 106 2.46 9.98 -6.91
N TYR A 107 2.11 8.74 -6.55
CA TYR A 107 1.82 8.39 -5.16
C TYR A 107 3.07 8.15 -4.31
N LYS A 108 4.14 7.59 -4.89
CA LYS A 108 5.36 7.22 -4.14
C LYS A 108 6.47 8.28 -4.17
N GLY A 109 6.44 9.18 -5.15
CA GLY A 109 7.53 10.09 -5.42
C GLY A 109 8.80 9.38 -5.91
N ILE A 110 9.87 10.15 -6.05
CA ILE A 110 11.16 9.70 -6.59
C ILE A 110 12.26 9.69 -5.53
N SER A 111 13.19 8.75 -5.64
CA SER A 111 14.39 8.71 -4.79
C SER A 111 15.56 9.50 -5.39
N ASP A 112 15.56 9.66 -6.71
CA ASP A 112 16.65 10.30 -7.46
C ASP A 112 16.29 11.75 -7.80
N SER A 113 17.27 12.55 -8.22
CA SER A 113 17.02 13.91 -8.71
C SER A 113 16.10 13.89 -9.94
N PRO A 114 15.18 14.85 -10.11
CA PRO A 114 14.35 15.00 -11.31
C PRO A 114 15.16 14.94 -12.61
N GLU A 115 16.35 15.54 -12.64
CA GLU A 115 17.21 15.62 -13.82
C GLU A 115 17.75 14.24 -14.20
N SER A 116 18.33 13.50 -13.25
CA SER A 116 18.80 12.12 -13.47
C SER A 116 17.66 11.22 -13.94
N PHE A 117 16.50 11.35 -13.31
CA PHE A 117 15.30 10.58 -13.68
C PHE A 117 14.87 10.88 -15.11
N LEU A 118 14.82 12.16 -15.52
CA LEU A 118 14.45 12.56 -16.88
C LEU A 118 15.47 12.07 -17.92
N VAL A 119 16.76 12.11 -17.60
CA VAL A 119 17.82 11.56 -18.48
C VAL A 119 17.60 10.08 -18.73
N ALA A 120 17.27 9.31 -17.69
CA ALA A 120 16.97 7.88 -17.82
C ALA A 120 15.73 7.58 -18.68
N LEU A 121 14.83 8.56 -18.85
CA LEU A 121 13.62 8.42 -19.67
C LEU A 121 13.80 8.78 -21.15
N VAL A 122 14.87 9.48 -21.52
CA VAL A 122 15.13 9.91 -22.91
C VAL A 122 15.04 8.74 -23.91
N PRO A 123 15.68 7.58 -23.67
CA PRO A 123 15.60 6.46 -24.61
C PRO A 123 14.18 5.91 -24.80
N PHE A 124 13.34 5.97 -23.76
CA PHE A 124 11.95 5.49 -23.83
C PHE A 124 11.04 6.45 -24.59
N LYS A 125 11.34 7.75 -24.54
CA LYS A 125 10.68 8.75 -25.38
C LYS A 125 11.06 8.56 -26.86
N ASP A 126 12.35 8.41 -27.13
CA ASP A 126 12.87 8.29 -28.50
C ASP A 126 12.38 7.01 -29.18
N ASN A 127 12.23 5.92 -28.43
CA ASN A 127 11.68 4.64 -28.91
C ASN A 127 10.14 4.59 -28.94
N GLY A 128 9.45 5.71 -28.67
CA GLY A 128 7.99 5.80 -28.70
C GLY A 128 7.26 4.96 -27.63
N VAL A 129 7.97 4.54 -26.57
CA VAL A 129 7.35 3.88 -25.39
C VAL A 129 6.59 4.92 -24.56
N LEU A 130 7.20 6.10 -24.39
CA LEU A 130 6.60 7.28 -23.78
C LEU A 130 6.29 8.32 -24.86
N ASN A 131 5.09 8.88 -24.85
CA ASN A 131 4.73 10.00 -25.70
C ASN A 131 4.99 11.35 -24.99
N SER A 132 4.81 12.46 -25.70
CA SER A 132 5.01 13.79 -25.14
C SER A 132 4.09 14.09 -23.94
N GLN A 133 2.86 13.56 -23.94
CA GLN A 133 1.92 13.76 -22.84
C GLN A 133 2.37 13.01 -21.58
N ASP A 134 2.86 11.78 -21.72
CA ASP A 134 3.43 11.00 -20.62
C ASP A 134 4.62 11.73 -19.99
N MET A 135 5.49 12.31 -20.84
CA MET A 135 6.65 13.08 -20.39
C MET A 135 6.24 14.34 -19.63
N GLU A 136 5.21 15.06 -20.08
CA GLU A 136 4.70 16.23 -19.35
C GLU A 136 4.05 15.84 -18.02
N MET A 137 3.31 14.72 -17.96
CA MET A 137 2.79 14.20 -16.69
C MET A 137 3.92 13.87 -15.72
N ILE A 138 4.94 13.15 -16.19
CA ILE A 138 6.09 12.76 -15.37
C ILE A 138 6.82 14.01 -14.86
N LYS A 139 7.15 14.98 -15.74
CA LYS A 139 7.75 16.25 -15.30
C LYS A 139 6.91 16.95 -14.24
N GLY A 140 5.59 17.03 -14.45
CA GLY A 140 4.66 17.61 -13.48
C GLY A 140 4.72 16.90 -12.12
N ILE A 141 4.94 15.59 -12.08
CA ILE A 141 5.12 14.83 -10.84
C ILE A 141 6.47 15.14 -10.19
N LEU A 142 7.56 15.08 -10.97
CA LEU A 142 8.92 15.25 -10.48
C LEU A 142 9.14 16.63 -9.83
N TYR A 143 8.65 17.70 -10.47
CA TYR A 143 8.84 19.09 -9.99
C TYR A 143 7.75 19.57 -9.02
N ARG A 144 6.72 18.74 -8.74
CA ARG A 144 5.71 19.03 -7.72
C ARG A 144 5.98 18.28 -6.41
N SER A 145 6.99 17.40 -6.38
CA SER A 145 7.45 16.74 -5.15
C SER A 145 7.97 17.80 -4.16
N PRO A 146 7.49 17.82 -2.90
CA PRO A 146 7.71 18.91 -1.94
C PRO A 146 9.17 19.16 -1.51
N GLU A 147 10.14 18.39 -2.01
CA GLU A 147 11.57 18.54 -1.70
C GLU A 147 12.29 19.65 -2.48
N TYR A 148 11.64 20.29 -3.47
CA TYR A 148 12.26 21.32 -4.31
C TYR A 148 11.79 22.76 -4.06
N TYR A 149 10.94 22.99 -3.05
CA TYR A 149 10.51 24.33 -2.63
C TYR A 149 11.21 24.84 -1.36
N SER A 150 12.33 24.24 -0.95
CA SER A 150 13.14 24.71 0.20
C SER A 150 14.53 25.22 -0.21
N ASN A 151 14.58 26.16 -1.16
CA ASN A 151 15.73 27.06 -1.32
C ASN A 151 15.24 28.50 -1.24
#